data_AF-A0AA42BMR3-F1
#
_entry.id   AF-A0AA42BMR3-F1
#
_cell.length_a   1.000
_cell.length_b   1.000
_cell.length_c   1.000
_cell.angle_alpha   90.00
_cell.angle_beta   90.00
_cell.angle_gamma   90.00
#
_symmetry.space_group_name_H-M   'P 1'
#
loop_
_entity.id
_entity.type
_entity.pdbx_description
1 polymer ?
#
loop_
_entity_poly.entity_id
_entity_poly.type
_entity_poly.pdbx_seq_one_letter_code
_entity_poly.pdbx_strand_id
1 'polypeptide(L)'
;MSEQLAQQLLQRQKKMRMVAMGVLLSFVLIALGYTASIWWQQRLNVAPTMSPNLDSAMDTEQMQRSIEQLSLVGATDEQTRKLLQANLAQLDTDLQALEQNVGLQMFAAAELSDFRLALDQAYAAYGVMEYVKAGMLLEALAIELPDLVTRWETAYLGRHNQAQVAYNTALQLITDPTAQTQMTHAINMAQLLNTQTKALAPNFVAADALASDIAAFPEFRAARQNLAVAEAENNIEKQIQALQNLISINPNLSQEKADLARLQGEVRQAEFARLMAVALVAYDSGNTDSALQALNEADKTVPNSAAVSELRQQISTENMAKSQAKLLRQIQMTQQLDDWQTTALLAQKGVQQYPNNVSLQETLTLSNTVMETQNTLQKILAAPERLADENIRRYAKAQLQNAESLLALSATLAQQSQTLNAVLAEQTAPITITVRSDNRSSLSVQGVGKMGQVTQRTLNLAPGTYVFIAQRQGYQTKRQTVKVVPNIDIVVDLACDERI
;
A
#
# COMPACT_ATOMS: atom_id res chain seq x y z
N MET A 1 -14.47 -45.24 -15.84
CA MET A 1 -14.75 -44.21 -16.88
C MET A 1 -14.69 -44.75 -18.32
N SER A 2 -14.27 -46.00 -18.57
CA SER A 2 -14.19 -46.59 -19.93
C SER A 2 -15.42 -47.41 -20.35
N GLU A 3 -16.16 -48.03 -19.42
CA GLU A 3 -17.36 -48.83 -19.75
C GLU A 3 -18.61 -47.99 -20.07
N GLN A 4 -18.80 -46.87 -19.38
CA GLN A 4 -19.89 -45.93 -19.71
C GLN A 4 -19.68 -45.24 -21.07
N LEU A 5 -18.42 -44.99 -21.45
CA LEU A 5 -18.08 -44.44 -22.77
C LEU A 5 -18.32 -45.48 -23.88
N ALA A 6 -18.02 -46.76 -23.63
CA ALA A 6 -18.27 -47.85 -24.56
C ALA A 6 -19.77 -48.11 -24.77
N GLN A 7 -20.59 -48.03 -23.70
CA GLN A 7 -22.05 -48.16 -23.80
C GLN A 7 -22.71 -46.98 -24.51
N GLN A 8 -22.21 -45.75 -24.33
CA GLN A 8 -22.68 -44.58 -25.07
C GLN A 8 -22.32 -44.62 -26.57
N LEU A 9 -21.14 -45.14 -26.92
CA LEU A 9 -20.73 -45.30 -28.32
C LEU A 9 -21.54 -46.40 -29.05
N LEU A 10 -21.91 -47.47 -28.36
CA LEU A 10 -22.76 -48.54 -28.89
C LEU A 10 -24.22 -48.10 -29.10
N GLN A 11 -24.76 -47.25 -28.22
CA GLN A 11 -26.08 -46.65 -28.41
C GLN A 11 -26.08 -45.59 -29.52
N ARG A 12 -25.01 -44.79 -29.67
CA ARG A 12 -24.84 -43.86 -30.80
C ARG A 12 -24.69 -44.57 -32.14
N GLN A 13 -23.98 -45.70 -32.22
CA GLN A 13 -23.90 -46.49 -33.45
C GLN A 13 -25.24 -47.13 -33.84
N LYS A 14 -26.07 -47.56 -32.88
CA LYS A 14 -27.43 -48.06 -33.16
C LYS A 14 -28.38 -46.96 -33.62
N LYS A 15 -28.30 -45.74 -33.05
CA LYS A 15 -29.06 -44.57 -33.54
C LYS A 15 -28.60 -44.09 -34.92
N MET A 16 -27.29 -44.07 -35.20
CA MET A 16 -26.77 -43.69 -36.52
C MET A 16 -27.10 -44.70 -37.63
N ARG A 17 -27.16 -46.00 -37.34
CA ARG A 17 -27.59 -47.02 -38.33
C ARG A 17 -29.08 -46.97 -38.64
N MET A 18 -29.93 -46.55 -37.69
CA MET A 18 -31.35 -46.27 -37.95
C MET A 18 -31.57 -44.98 -38.75
N VAL A 19 -30.78 -43.93 -38.48
CA VAL A 19 -30.85 -42.67 -39.24
C VAL A 19 -30.32 -42.84 -40.67
N ALA A 20 -29.26 -43.60 -40.89
CA ALA A 20 -28.71 -43.82 -42.24
C ALA A 20 -29.64 -44.63 -43.18
N MET A 21 -30.60 -45.38 -42.64
CA MET A 21 -31.58 -46.12 -43.44
C MET A 21 -32.87 -45.30 -43.71
N GLY A 22 -33.15 -44.28 -42.90
CA GLY A 22 -34.24 -43.31 -43.13
C GLY A 22 -33.90 -42.17 -44.09
N VAL A 23 -32.62 -41.87 -44.30
CA VAL A 23 -32.20 -40.77 -45.20
C VAL A 23 -32.41 -41.08 -46.69
N LEU A 24 -32.58 -42.34 -47.11
CA LEU A 24 -32.89 -42.68 -48.51
C LEU A 24 -34.39 -42.57 -48.87
N LEU A 25 -35.28 -42.38 -47.91
CA LEU A 25 -36.71 -42.10 -48.14
C LEU A 25 -37.07 -40.60 -47.96
N SER A 26 -36.10 -39.78 -47.58
CA SER A 26 -36.27 -38.33 -47.42
C SER A 26 -36.17 -37.52 -48.73
N PHE A 27 -35.71 -38.14 -49.83
CA PHE A 27 -35.58 -37.46 -51.13
C PHE A 27 -36.81 -37.59 -52.06
N VAL A 28 -37.85 -38.34 -51.68
CA VAL A 28 -39.11 -38.46 -52.47
C VAL A 28 -40.25 -37.59 -51.90
N LEU A 29 -40.13 -37.09 -50.67
CA LEU A 29 -41.16 -36.24 -50.03
C LEU A 29 -40.86 -34.74 -50.07
N ILE A 30 -39.83 -34.30 -50.79
CA ILE A 30 -39.55 -32.87 -51.04
C ILE A 30 -40.30 -32.36 -52.29
N ALA A 31 -41.03 -33.21 -53.02
CA ALA A 31 -41.88 -32.80 -54.15
C ALA A 31 -43.40 -32.78 -53.85
N LEU A 32 -43.84 -33.08 -52.63
CA LEU A 32 -45.28 -33.15 -52.27
C LEU A 32 -45.70 -32.17 -51.16
N GLY A 33 -44.83 -31.24 -50.76
CA GLY A 33 -45.15 -30.18 -49.80
C GLY A 33 -45.92 -28.99 -50.37
N TYR A 34 -46.15 -28.93 -51.68
CA TYR A 34 -46.82 -27.79 -52.34
C TYR A 34 -48.23 -28.08 -52.87
N THR A 35 -48.76 -29.30 -52.71
CA THR A 35 -50.12 -29.66 -53.18
C THR A 35 -51.08 -30.06 -52.07
N ALA A 36 -50.63 -30.18 -50.82
CA ALA A 36 -51.48 -30.61 -49.70
C ALA A 36 -52.55 -29.58 -49.29
N SER A 37 -52.41 -28.31 -49.67
CA SER A 37 -53.44 -27.28 -49.42
C SER A 37 -54.58 -27.27 -50.45
N ILE A 38 -54.38 -27.82 -51.65
CA ILE A 38 -55.40 -27.87 -52.72
C ILE A 38 -56.10 -29.25 -52.77
N TRP A 39 -55.47 -30.30 -52.23
CA TRP A 39 -55.93 -31.68 -52.34
C TRP A 39 -57.04 -32.09 -51.35
N TRP A 40 -57.30 -31.30 -50.30
CA TRP A 40 -58.31 -31.65 -49.28
C TRP A 40 -59.74 -31.16 -49.59
N GLN A 41 -59.95 -30.31 -50.61
CA GLN A 41 -61.24 -29.63 -50.84
C GLN A 41 -62.14 -30.20 -51.97
N GLN A 42 -61.73 -31.19 -52.79
CA GLN A 42 -62.46 -31.52 -54.04
C GLN A 42 -62.87 -32.99 -54.31
N ARG A 43 -62.87 -33.92 -53.34
CA ARG A 43 -63.15 -35.34 -53.64
C ARG A 43 -64.38 -35.98 -52.97
N LEU A 44 -65.53 -35.31 -53.06
CA LEU A 44 -66.86 -35.94 -52.95
C LEU A 44 -67.73 -35.48 -54.12
N ASN A 45 -67.54 -36.05 -55.32
CA ASN A 45 -68.59 -36.45 -56.28
C ASN A 45 -68.07 -36.73 -57.70
N VAL A 46 -68.56 -37.85 -58.26
CA VAL A 46 -68.65 -38.25 -59.68
C VAL A 46 -67.42 -38.92 -60.35
N ALA A 47 -67.66 -40.12 -60.90
CA ALA A 47 -66.89 -40.85 -61.92
C ALA A 47 -67.67 -40.81 -63.27
N PRO A 48 -67.25 -41.37 -64.43
CA PRO A 48 -65.95 -41.94 -64.88
C PRO A 48 -65.47 -41.32 -66.23
N THR A 49 -64.26 -41.54 -66.76
CA THR A 49 -63.85 -42.69 -67.59
C THR A 49 -62.48 -42.38 -68.23
N MET A 50 -61.75 -43.45 -68.53
CA MET A 50 -60.62 -43.63 -69.47
C MET A 50 -59.35 -44.12 -68.79
N SER A 51 -59.17 -45.44 -68.90
CA SER A 51 -57.88 -46.14 -68.82
C SER A 51 -57.08 -45.91 -70.12
N PRO A 52 -55.75 -46.09 -70.10
CA PRO A 52 -55.23 -47.44 -70.29
C PRO A 52 -54.24 -47.88 -69.20
N ASN A 53 -54.33 -49.17 -68.93
CA ASN A 53 -53.51 -49.99 -68.03
C ASN A 53 -52.00 -49.83 -68.23
N LEU A 54 -51.26 -49.95 -67.12
CA LEU A 54 -50.29 -51.03 -66.91
C LEU A 54 -49.97 -51.16 -65.41
N ASP A 55 -50.36 -52.32 -64.86
CA ASP A 55 -49.86 -53.02 -63.67
C ASP A 55 -49.64 -52.24 -62.36
N SER A 56 -50.73 -52.08 -61.60
CA SER A 56 -50.69 -51.69 -60.18
C SER A 56 -51.73 -52.46 -59.35
N ALA A 57 -51.86 -53.77 -59.62
CA ALA A 57 -52.70 -54.67 -58.81
C ALA A 57 -51.88 -55.50 -57.80
N MET A 58 -50.57 -55.64 -57.98
CA MET A 58 -49.71 -56.42 -57.06
C MET A 58 -49.27 -55.64 -55.82
N ASP A 59 -49.04 -54.32 -55.92
CA ASP A 59 -48.55 -53.53 -54.78
C ASP A 59 -49.66 -53.11 -53.79
N THR A 60 -50.91 -53.02 -54.24
CA THR A 60 -52.04 -52.62 -53.39
C THR A 60 -52.44 -53.74 -52.43
N GLU A 61 -52.45 -55.00 -52.89
CA GLU A 61 -52.68 -56.15 -52.02
C GLU A 61 -51.53 -56.39 -51.05
N GLN A 62 -50.28 -56.14 -51.45
CA GLN A 62 -49.12 -56.37 -50.59
C GLN A 62 -48.98 -55.27 -49.52
N MET A 63 -49.39 -54.03 -49.84
CA MET A 63 -49.50 -52.91 -48.90
C MET A 63 -50.71 -53.07 -47.96
N GLN A 64 -51.87 -53.51 -48.47
CA GLN A 64 -53.02 -53.87 -47.63
C GLN A 64 -52.73 -55.07 -46.73
N ARG A 65 -52.02 -56.11 -47.21
CA ARG A 65 -51.57 -57.24 -46.37
C ARG A 65 -50.51 -56.83 -45.36
N SER A 66 -49.66 -55.84 -45.66
CA SER A 66 -48.71 -55.30 -44.68
C SER A 66 -49.42 -54.49 -43.60
N ILE A 67 -50.45 -53.71 -43.97
CA ILE A 67 -51.35 -53.01 -43.04
C ILE A 67 -52.19 -54.02 -42.23
N GLU A 68 -52.67 -55.10 -42.84
CA GLU A 68 -53.40 -56.19 -42.17
C GLU A 68 -52.49 -57.00 -41.23
N GLN A 69 -51.25 -57.33 -41.62
CA GLN A 69 -50.29 -58.02 -40.76
C GLN A 69 -49.80 -57.14 -39.60
N LEU A 70 -49.67 -55.82 -39.79
CA LEU A 70 -49.45 -54.85 -38.70
C LEU A 70 -50.70 -54.72 -37.79
N SER A 71 -51.90 -54.82 -38.35
CA SER A 71 -53.17 -54.80 -37.60
C SER A 71 -53.43 -56.08 -36.79
N LEU A 72 -52.89 -57.23 -37.21
CA LEU A 72 -53.10 -58.54 -36.56
C LEU A 72 -52.07 -58.88 -35.48
N VAL A 73 -50.88 -58.26 -35.49
CA VAL A 73 -49.83 -58.53 -34.49
C VAL A 73 -49.68 -57.39 -33.45
N GLY A 74 -50.11 -56.17 -33.77
CA GLY A 74 -50.06 -55.04 -32.82
C GLY A 74 -51.24 -54.95 -31.83
N ALA A 75 -52.27 -55.79 -31.99
CA ALA A 75 -53.56 -55.64 -31.31
C ALA A 75 -53.74 -56.44 -30.00
N THR A 76 -52.72 -57.17 -29.53
CA THR A 76 -52.85 -58.04 -28.32
C THR A 76 -51.73 -57.91 -27.29
N ASP A 77 -50.77 -57.01 -27.48
CA ASP A 77 -49.68 -56.80 -26.53
C ASP A 77 -50.01 -55.69 -25.51
N GLU A 78 -50.23 -56.09 -24.26
CA GLU A 78 -50.52 -55.19 -23.14
C GLU A 78 -49.42 -54.12 -22.96
N GLN A 79 -48.18 -54.44 -23.33
CA GLN A 79 -47.05 -53.52 -23.23
C GLN A 79 -47.18 -52.37 -24.24
N THR A 80 -47.50 -52.67 -25.49
CA THR A 80 -47.72 -51.67 -26.55
C THR A 80 -48.86 -50.71 -26.20
N ARG A 81 -49.96 -51.22 -25.63
CA ARG A 81 -51.08 -50.38 -25.16
C ARG A 81 -50.65 -49.44 -24.04
N LYS A 82 -49.92 -49.94 -23.04
CA LYS A 82 -49.40 -49.14 -21.92
C LYS A 82 -48.43 -48.05 -22.41
N LEU A 83 -47.61 -48.35 -23.40
CA LEU A 83 -46.69 -47.37 -24.01
C LEU A 83 -47.45 -46.25 -24.73
N LEU A 84 -48.44 -46.58 -25.57
CA LEU A 84 -49.28 -45.59 -26.24
C LEU A 84 -50.04 -44.71 -25.25
N GLN A 85 -50.57 -45.30 -24.18
CA GLN A 85 -51.23 -44.57 -23.10
C GLN A 85 -50.29 -43.57 -22.42
N ALA A 86 -49.04 -43.98 -22.15
CA ALA A 86 -48.02 -43.10 -21.57
C ALA A 86 -47.66 -41.95 -22.53
N ASN A 87 -47.47 -42.25 -23.83
CA ASN A 87 -47.15 -41.25 -24.85
C ASN A 87 -48.28 -40.23 -25.03
N LEU A 88 -49.54 -40.67 -25.01
CA LEU A 88 -50.71 -39.78 -25.04
C LEU A 88 -50.68 -38.78 -23.88
N ALA A 89 -50.51 -39.28 -22.65
CA ALA A 89 -50.47 -38.43 -21.46
C ALA A 89 -49.26 -37.47 -21.46
N GLN A 90 -48.10 -37.95 -21.92
CA GLN A 90 -46.90 -37.13 -22.01
C GLN A 90 -47.05 -36.02 -23.05
N LEU A 91 -47.50 -36.36 -24.27
CA LEU A 91 -47.71 -35.38 -25.34
C LEU A 91 -48.84 -34.39 -25.01
N ASP A 92 -49.87 -34.82 -24.29
CA ASP A 92 -50.90 -33.90 -23.77
C ASP A 92 -50.30 -32.88 -22.80
N THR A 93 -49.48 -33.35 -21.86
CA THR A 93 -48.78 -32.48 -20.90
C THR A 93 -47.83 -31.50 -21.61
N ASP A 94 -47.03 -32.01 -22.55
CA ASP A 94 -46.09 -31.20 -23.32
C ASP A 94 -46.82 -30.16 -24.18
N LEU A 95 -47.87 -30.56 -24.90
CA LEU A 95 -48.67 -29.65 -25.71
C LEU A 95 -49.39 -28.60 -24.85
N GLN A 96 -49.96 -28.98 -23.70
CA GLN A 96 -50.56 -28.02 -22.76
C GLN A 96 -49.53 -26.97 -22.32
N ALA A 97 -48.30 -27.37 -22.00
CA ALA A 97 -47.24 -26.44 -21.63
C ALA A 97 -46.88 -25.47 -22.78
N LEU A 98 -46.83 -25.97 -24.02
CA LEU A 98 -46.58 -25.14 -25.21
C LEU A 98 -47.75 -24.19 -25.52
N GLU A 99 -48.99 -24.63 -25.32
CA GLU A 99 -50.18 -23.78 -25.50
C GLU A 99 -50.26 -22.64 -24.48
N GLN A 100 -49.75 -22.85 -23.25
CA GLN A 100 -49.65 -21.78 -22.24
C GLN A 100 -48.49 -20.81 -22.50
N ASN A 101 -47.58 -21.12 -23.44
CA ASN A 101 -46.49 -20.24 -23.80
C ASN A 101 -46.97 -19.13 -24.74
N VAL A 102 -47.06 -17.90 -24.21
CA VAL A 102 -47.48 -16.70 -24.94
C VAL A 102 -46.66 -16.47 -26.22
N GLY A 103 -45.36 -16.75 -26.16
CA GLY A 103 -44.46 -16.59 -27.30
C GLY A 103 -44.77 -17.52 -28.45
N LEU A 104 -45.06 -18.78 -28.14
CA LEU A 104 -45.47 -19.78 -29.13
C LEU A 104 -46.87 -19.52 -29.67
N GLN A 105 -47.80 -19.04 -28.84
CA GLN A 105 -49.12 -18.58 -29.30
C GLN A 105 -48.99 -17.42 -30.31
N MET A 106 -48.10 -16.46 -30.07
CA MET A 106 -47.83 -15.39 -31.03
C MET A 106 -47.15 -15.88 -32.31
N PHE A 107 -46.35 -16.94 -32.23
CA PHE A 107 -45.58 -17.47 -33.34
C PHE A 107 -46.39 -18.39 -34.26
N ALA A 108 -47.19 -19.30 -33.68
CA ALA A 108 -47.82 -20.40 -34.39
C ALA A 108 -49.11 -20.92 -33.72
N ALA A 109 -50.03 -20.02 -33.31
CA ALA A 109 -51.33 -20.40 -32.71
C ALA A 109 -52.13 -21.43 -33.56
N ALA A 110 -52.10 -21.29 -34.89
CA ALA A 110 -52.80 -22.23 -35.77
C ALA A 110 -52.21 -23.64 -35.71
N GLU A 111 -50.87 -23.77 -35.79
CA GLU A 111 -50.19 -25.07 -35.71
C GLU A 111 -50.41 -25.74 -34.34
N LEU A 112 -50.43 -24.97 -33.24
CA LEU A 112 -50.76 -25.49 -31.91
C LEU A 112 -52.20 -26.05 -31.85
N SER A 113 -53.16 -25.36 -32.47
CA SER A 113 -54.54 -25.85 -32.57
C SER A 113 -54.64 -27.13 -33.42
N ASP A 114 -53.84 -27.24 -34.48
CA ASP A 114 -53.80 -28.44 -35.33
C ASP A 114 -53.19 -29.64 -34.56
N PHE A 115 -52.14 -29.39 -33.75
CA PHE A 115 -51.57 -30.43 -32.88
C PHE A 115 -52.55 -30.90 -31.80
N ARG A 116 -53.34 -30.00 -31.22
CA ARG A 116 -54.41 -30.34 -30.28
C ARG A 116 -55.44 -31.25 -30.92
N LEU A 117 -55.89 -30.90 -32.13
CA LEU A 117 -56.83 -31.71 -32.89
C LEU A 117 -56.25 -33.10 -33.23
N ALA A 118 -54.98 -33.18 -33.66
CA ALA A 118 -54.32 -34.44 -33.96
C ALA A 118 -54.17 -35.33 -32.70
N LEU A 119 -53.90 -34.73 -31.54
CA LEU A 119 -53.84 -35.44 -30.26
C LEU A 119 -55.21 -35.97 -29.84
N ASP A 120 -56.28 -35.16 -29.99
CA ASP A 120 -57.66 -35.59 -29.72
C ASP A 120 -58.06 -36.76 -30.63
N GLN A 121 -57.65 -36.74 -31.90
CA GLN A 121 -57.84 -37.86 -32.84
C GLN A 121 -57.05 -39.11 -32.41
N ALA A 122 -55.85 -38.96 -31.86
CA ALA A 122 -55.07 -40.07 -31.32
C ALA A 122 -55.75 -40.70 -30.09
N TYR A 123 -56.31 -39.89 -29.18
CA TYR A 123 -57.13 -40.37 -28.07
C TYR A 123 -58.39 -41.12 -28.56
N ALA A 124 -59.08 -40.58 -29.57
CA ALA A 124 -60.26 -41.23 -30.15
C ALA A 124 -59.92 -42.59 -30.79
N ALA A 125 -58.85 -42.65 -31.59
CA ALA A 125 -58.36 -43.87 -32.22
C ALA A 125 -57.97 -44.93 -31.17
N TYR A 126 -57.29 -44.52 -30.10
CA TYR A 126 -56.95 -45.40 -28.98
C TYR A 126 -58.21 -45.94 -28.27
N GLY A 127 -59.23 -45.10 -28.05
CA GLY A 127 -60.48 -45.48 -27.40
C GLY A 127 -61.34 -46.49 -28.17
N VAL A 128 -61.25 -46.50 -29.51
CA VAL A 128 -61.91 -47.48 -30.38
C VAL A 128 -61.00 -48.65 -30.80
N MET A 129 -59.85 -48.81 -30.12
CA MET A 129 -58.87 -49.88 -30.34
C MET A 129 -58.12 -49.84 -31.70
N GLU A 130 -58.11 -48.70 -32.40
CA GLU A 130 -57.30 -48.46 -33.60
C GLU A 130 -55.84 -48.08 -33.22
N TYR A 131 -55.12 -48.98 -32.54
CA TYR A 131 -53.80 -48.68 -31.94
C TYR A 131 -52.71 -48.31 -32.95
N VAL A 132 -52.73 -48.89 -34.16
CA VAL A 132 -51.77 -48.55 -35.23
C VAL A 132 -51.94 -47.09 -35.66
N LYS A 133 -53.18 -46.64 -35.80
CA LYS A 133 -53.50 -45.25 -36.16
C LYS A 133 -53.16 -44.27 -35.04
N ALA A 134 -53.46 -44.64 -33.78
CA ALA A 134 -53.03 -43.86 -32.63
C ALA A 134 -51.49 -43.73 -32.57
N GLY A 135 -50.76 -44.83 -32.80
CA GLY A 135 -49.30 -44.84 -32.86
C GLY A 135 -48.75 -43.90 -33.94
N MET A 136 -49.27 -43.96 -35.17
CA MET A 136 -48.83 -43.08 -36.26
C MET A 136 -49.05 -41.59 -35.95
N LEU A 137 -50.21 -41.24 -35.39
CA LEU A 137 -50.51 -39.85 -35.00
C LEU A 137 -49.56 -39.35 -33.90
N LEU A 138 -49.25 -40.19 -32.91
CA LEU A 138 -48.34 -39.86 -31.83
C LEU A 138 -46.88 -39.75 -32.31
N GLU A 139 -46.45 -40.60 -33.24
CA GLU A 139 -45.12 -40.52 -33.85
C GLU A 139 -44.95 -39.22 -34.66
N ALA A 140 -45.97 -38.81 -35.41
CA ALA A 140 -45.96 -37.54 -36.12
C ALA A 140 -45.86 -36.35 -35.14
N LEU A 141 -46.70 -36.32 -34.11
CA LEU A 141 -46.66 -35.27 -33.07
C LEU A 141 -45.31 -35.22 -32.34
N ALA A 142 -44.70 -36.38 -32.07
CA ALA A 142 -43.39 -36.47 -31.43
C ALA A 142 -42.24 -35.90 -32.28
N ILE A 143 -42.44 -35.72 -33.59
CA ILE A 143 -41.48 -35.08 -34.51
C ILE A 143 -41.82 -33.59 -34.68
N GLU A 144 -43.10 -33.27 -34.91
CA GLU A 144 -43.54 -31.91 -35.26
C GLU A 144 -43.53 -30.93 -34.09
N LEU A 145 -43.83 -31.38 -32.87
CA LEU A 145 -43.81 -30.52 -31.67
C LEU A 145 -42.40 -29.99 -31.35
N PRO A 146 -41.34 -30.83 -31.29
CA PRO A 146 -39.97 -30.33 -31.12
C PRO A 146 -39.47 -29.46 -32.28
N ASP A 147 -39.91 -29.73 -33.52
CA ASP A 147 -39.58 -28.87 -34.67
C ASP A 147 -40.18 -27.47 -34.52
N LEU A 148 -41.45 -27.36 -34.11
CA LEU A 148 -42.08 -26.06 -33.83
C LEU A 148 -41.28 -25.27 -32.78
N VAL A 149 -40.90 -25.92 -31.68
CA VAL A 149 -40.08 -25.29 -30.62
C VAL A 149 -38.74 -24.81 -31.21
N THR A 150 -38.08 -25.64 -32.02
CA THR A 150 -36.79 -25.29 -32.66
C THR A 150 -36.93 -24.09 -33.60
N ARG A 151 -38.01 -24.03 -34.41
CA ARG A 151 -38.29 -22.90 -35.30
C ARG A 151 -38.58 -21.61 -34.52
N TRP A 152 -39.35 -21.71 -33.44
CA TRP A 152 -39.63 -20.58 -32.55
C TRP A 152 -38.35 -20.05 -31.88
N GLU A 153 -37.50 -20.95 -31.36
CA GLU A 153 -36.20 -20.59 -30.79
C GLU A 153 -35.30 -19.88 -31.80
N THR A 154 -35.18 -20.47 -32.99
CA THR A 154 -34.40 -19.89 -34.09
C THR A 154 -34.92 -18.49 -34.44
N ALA A 155 -36.23 -18.28 -34.45
CA ALA A 155 -36.84 -17.00 -34.78
C ALA A 155 -36.51 -15.89 -33.77
N TYR A 156 -36.70 -16.13 -32.47
CA TYR A 156 -36.43 -15.08 -31.48
C TYR A 156 -34.93 -14.84 -31.27
N LEU A 157 -34.09 -15.89 -31.35
CA LEU A 157 -32.62 -15.78 -31.29
C LEU A 157 -32.07 -15.03 -32.51
N GLY A 158 -32.58 -15.33 -33.71
CA GLY A 158 -32.22 -14.62 -34.93
C GLY A 158 -32.53 -13.13 -34.84
N ARG A 159 -33.73 -12.77 -34.36
CA ARG A 159 -34.11 -11.36 -34.12
C ARG A 159 -33.23 -10.68 -33.07
N HIS A 160 -32.90 -11.39 -31.99
CA HIS A 160 -32.02 -10.85 -30.95
C HIS A 160 -30.63 -10.53 -31.50
N ASN A 161 -30.05 -11.45 -32.28
CA ASN A 161 -28.76 -11.23 -32.92
C ASN A 161 -28.80 -10.02 -33.86
N GLN A 162 -29.86 -9.86 -34.66
CA GLN A 162 -30.03 -8.67 -35.50
C GLN A 162 -30.17 -7.38 -34.67
N ALA A 163 -30.88 -7.44 -33.53
CA ALA A 163 -31.00 -6.32 -32.61
C ALA A 163 -29.63 -5.91 -32.04
N GLN A 164 -28.81 -6.89 -31.64
CA GLN A 164 -27.44 -6.65 -31.17
C GLN A 164 -26.55 -6.05 -32.27
N VAL A 165 -26.64 -6.54 -33.51
CA VAL A 165 -25.90 -5.98 -34.64
C VAL A 165 -26.29 -4.52 -34.88
N ALA A 166 -27.58 -4.20 -34.86
CA ALA A 166 -28.07 -2.84 -35.01
C ALA A 166 -27.60 -1.93 -33.85
N TYR A 167 -27.63 -2.43 -32.61
CA TYR A 167 -27.10 -1.71 -31.45
C TYR A 167 -25.59 -1.43 -31.57
N ASN A 168 -24.80 -2.45 -31.92
CA ASN A 168 -23.36 -2.30 -32.13
C ASN A 168 -23.03 -1.33 -33.28
N THR A 169 -23.83 -1.33 -34.34
CA THR A 169 -23.71 -0.35 -35.42
C THR A 169 -23.95 1.07 -34.90
N ALA A 170 -24.97 1.27 -34.06
CA ALA A 170 -25.20 2.58 -33.43
C ALA A 170 -24.01 3.01 -32.56
N LEU A 171 -23.40 2.10 -31.78
CA LEU A 171 -22.22 2.38 -30.97
C LEU A 171 -21.02 2.83 -31.80
N GLN A 172 -20.78 2.21 -32.96
CA GLN A 172 -19.65 2.56 -33.85
C GLN A 172 -19.79 3.97 -34.44
N LEU A 173 -21.02 4.47 -34.60
CA LEU A 173 -21.30 5.77 -35.23
C LEU A 173 -21.36 6.93 -34.23
N ILE A 174 -21.21 6.68 -32.92
CA ILE A 174 -21.39 7.70 -31.86
C ILE A 174 -20.46 8.91 -32.02
N THR A 175 -19.20 8.66 -32.41
CA THR A 175 -18.16 9.69 -32.47
C THR A 175 -18.11 10.42 -33.80
N ASP A 176 -18.85 9.95 -34.82
CA ASP A 176 -18.91 10.60 -36.12
C ASP A 176 -20.09 11.60 -36.17
N PRO A 177 -19.83 12.92 -36.17
CA PRO A 177 -20.88 13.92 -36.22
C PRO A 177 -21.70 13.88 -37.52
N THR A 178 -21.16 13.31 -38.60
CA THR A 178 -21.83 13.23 -39.91
C THR A 178 -22.78 12.03 -40.00
N ALA A 179 -22.61 11.02 -39.14
CA ALA A 179 -23.38 9.78 -39.16
C ALA A 179 -24.62 9.78 -38.25
N GLN A 180 -25.04 10.94 -37.72
CA GLN A 180 -26.14 11.03 -36.76
C GLN A 180 -27.43 10.34 -37.23
N THR A 181 -27.81 10.52 -38.50
CA THR A 181 -29.02 9.91 -39.06
C THR A 181 -28.92 8.39 -39.11
N GLN A 182 -27.76 7.84 -39.50
CA GLN A 182 -27.53 6.40 -39.57
C GLN A 182 -27.50 5.78 -38.17
N MET A 183 -26.88 6.44 -37.20
CA MET A 183 -26.87 6.05 -35.80
C MET A 183 -28.29 6.00 -35.22
N THR A 184 -29.10 7.03 -35.45
CA THR A 184 -30.51 7.06 -35.00
C THR A 184 -31.33 5.95 -35.66
N HIS A 185 -31.10 5.66 -36.94
CA HIS A 185 -31.76 4.54 -37.61
C HIS A 185 -31.36 3.19 -36.98
N ALA A 186 -30.07 2.98 -36.71
CA ALA A 186 -29.55 1.75 -36.12
C ALA A 186 -30.10 1.50 -34.71
N ILE A 187 -30.14 2.52 -33.84
CA ILE A 187 -30.70 2.36 -32.49
C ILE A 187 -32.21 2.09 -32.50
N ASN A 188 -32.96 2.74 -33.40
CA ASN A 188 -34.39 2.49 -33.57
C ASN A 188 -34.66 1.06 -34.07
N MET A 189 -33.83 0.56 -35.00
CA MET A 189 -33.89 -0.82 -35.48
C MET A 189 -33.61 -1.83 -34.35
N ALA A 190 -32.59 -1.56 -33.52
CA ALA A 190 -32.28 -2.37 -32.35
C ALA A 190 -33.48 -2.44 -31.38
N GLN A 191 -34.11 -1.29 -31.10
CA GLN A 191 -35.28 -1.22 -30.23
C GLN A 191 -36.46 -2.02 -30.81
N LEU A 192 -36.74 -1.88 -32.12
CA LEU A 192 -37.81 -2.60 -32.78
C LEU A 192 -37.59 -4.12 -32.72
N LEU A 193 -36.42 -4.59 -33.13
CA LEU A 193 -36.08 -6.01 -33.15
C LEU A 193 -36.07 -6.62 -31.75
N ASN A 194 -35.53 -5.91 -30.76
CA ASN A 194 -35.55 -6.37 -29.38
C ASN A 194 -36.98 -6.43 -28.80
N THR A 195 -37.85 -5.48 -29.16
CA THR A 195 -39.28 -5.53 -28.81
C THR A 195 -39.94 -6.77 -29.42
N GLN A 196 -39.64 -7.10 -30.68
CA GLN A 196 -40.14 -8.30 -31.34
C GLN A 196 -39.60 -9.60 -30.73
N THR A 197 -38.34 -9.61 -30.29
CA THR A 197 -37.76 -10.73 -29.52
C THR A 197 -38.50 -10.92 -28.21
N LYS A 198 -38.76 -9.85 -27.44
CA LYS A 198 -39.49 -9.93 -26.17
C LYS A 198 -40.95 -10.37 -26.34
N ALA A 199 -41.59 -10.01 -27.46
CA ALA A 199 -42.92 -10.51 -27.78
C ALA A 199 -42.92 -12.03 -28.00
N LEU A 200 -41.91 -12.57 -28.69
CA LEU A 200 -41.77 -14.00 -28.92
C LEU A 200 -41.21 -14.77 -27.71
N ALA A 201 -40.38 -14.13 -26.88
CA ALA A 201 -39.75 -14.75 -25.71
C ALA A 201 -39.70 -13.75 -24.54
N PRO A 202 -40.82 -13.57 -23.80
CA PRO A 202 -40.93 -12.55 -22.75
C PRO A 202 -39.93 -12.69 -21.59
N ASN A 203 -39.49 -13.91 -21.31
CA ASN A 203 -38.57 -14.22 -20.20
C ASN A 203 -37.10 -14.36 -20.66
N PHE A 204 -36.77 -13.89 -21.87
CA PHE A 204 -35.42 -14.00 -22.40
C PHE A 204 -34.50 -12.91 -21.84
N VAL A 205 -33.71 -13.28 -20.83
CA VAL A 205 -32.82 -12.38 -20.07
C VAL A 205 -31.91 -11.54 -20.95
N ALA A 206 -31.40 -12.07 -22.06
CA ALA A 206 -30.51 -11.31 -22.94
C ALA A 206 -31.25 -10.16 -23.66
N ALA A 207 -32.54 -10.31 -23.98
CA ALA A 207 -33.33 -9.23 -24.53
C ALA A 207 -33.65 -8.15 -23.48
N ASP A 208 -33.78 -8.51 -22.20
CA ASP A 208 -33.88 -7.53 -21.11
C ASP A 208 -32.59 -6.75 -20.91
N ALA A 209 -31.44 -7.43 -20.95
CA ALA A 209 -30.13 -6.78 -20.89
C ALA A 209 -29.96 -5.79 -22.05
N LEU A 210 -30.24 -6.21 -23.28
CA LEU A 210 -30.17 -5.33 -24.46
C LEU A 210 -31.18 -4.17 -24.37
N ALA A 211 -32.36 -4.37 -23.79
CA ALA A 211 -33.32 -3.28 -23.57
C ALA A 211 -32.77 -2.22 -22.62
N SER A 212 -32.09 -2.63 -21.55
CA SER A 212 -31.42 -1.73 -20.62
C SER A 212 -30.30 -0.94 -21.32
N ASP A 213 -29.50 -1.61 -22.14
CA ASP A 213 -28.43 -0.98 -22.91
C ASP A 213 -28.96 0.06 -23.92
N ILE A 214 -30.04 -0.28 -24.65
CA ILE A 214 -30.71 0.63 -25.58
C ILE A 214 -31.26 1.85 -24.83
N ALA A 215 -31.84 1.67 -23.64
CA ALA A 215 -32.36 2.76 -22.83
C ALA A 215 -31.26 3.72 -22.34
N ALA A 216 -30.09 3.17 -21.99
CA ALA A 216 -28.92 3.95 -21.56
C ALA A 216 -28.14 4.61 -22.73
N PHE A 217 -28.47 4.28 -23.98
CA PHE A 217 -27.74 4.74 -25.16
C PHE A 217 -27.58 6.28 -25.28
N PRO A 218 -28.60 7.12 -24.98
CA PRO A 218 -28.43 8.58 -25.07
C PRO A 218 -27.37 9.12 -24.11
N GLU A 219 -27.35 8.62 -22.87
CA GLU A 219 -26.37 8.98 -21.85
C GLU A 219 -24.98 8.46 -22.24
N PHE A 220 -24.91 7.21 -22.69
CA PHE A 220 -23.68 6.60 -23.19
C PHE A 220 -23.08 7.42 -24.35
N ARG A 221 -23.90 7.83 -25.32
CA ARG A 221 -23.50 8.68 -26.45
C ARG A 221 -22.93 10.01 -25.97
N ALA A 222 -23.64 10.71 -25.07
CA ALA A 222 -23.17 11.98 -24.53
C ALA A 222 -21.82 11.84 -23.82
N ALA A 223 -21.64 10.76 -23.03
CA ALA A 223 -20.40 10.49 -22.34
C ALA A 223 -19.23 10.19 -23.30
N ARG A 224 -19.46 9.44 -24.39
CA ARG A 224 -18.45 9.21 -25.44
C ARG A 224 -18.05 10.49 -26.18
N GLN A 225 -19.01 11.37 -26.47
CA GLN A 225 -18.73 12.65 -27.11
C GLN A 225 -17.90 13.57 -26.20
N ASN A 226 -18.23 13.60 -24.90
CA ASN A 226 -17.45 14.34 -23.92
C ASN A 226 -16.01 13.81 -23.81
N LEU A 227 -15.82 12.48 -23.86
CA LEU A 227 -14.49 11.88 -23.92
C LEU A 227 -13.72 12.33 -25.16
N ALA A 228 -14.32 12.24 -26.35
CA ALA A 228 -13.67 12.65 -27.60
C ALA A 228 -13.27 14.14 -27.60
N VAL A 229 -14.10 15.01 -27.03
CA VAL A 229 -13.78 16.44 -26.84
C VAL A 229 -12.60 16.59 -25.87
N ALA A 230 -12.61 15.88 -24.74
CA ALA A 230 -11.52 15.93 -23.77
C ALA A 230 -10.18 15.41 -24.32
N GLU A 231 -10.23 14.41 -25.20
CA GLU A 231 -9.08 13.90 -25.96
C GLU A 231 -8.57 14.95 -26.95
N ALA A 232 -9.45 15.58 -27.73
CA ALA A 232 -9.08 16.63 -28.67
C ALA A 232 -8.48 17.88 -27.98
N GLU A 233 -8.95 18.21 -26.78
CA GLU A 233 -8.40 19.29 -25.94
C GLU A 233 -7.10 18.89 -25.22
N ASN A 234 -6.70 17.62 -25.27
CA ASN A 234 -5.61 17.04 -24.46
C ASN A 234 -5.77 17.34 -22.95
N ASN A 235 -7.01 17.37 -22.46
CA ASN A 235 -7.31 17.66 -21.06
C ASN A 235 -7.50 16.36 -20.26
N ILE A 236 -6.44 15.90 -19.60
CA ILE A 236 -6.40 14.62 -18.87
C ILE A 236 -7.47 14.55 -17.76
N GLU A 237 -7.70 15.64 -17.02
CA GLU A 237 -8.72 15.66 -15.96
C GLU A 237 -10.13 15.43 -16.53
N LYS A 238 -10.47 16.11 -17.63
CA LYS A 238 -11.73 15.88 -18.33
C LYS A 238 -11.84 14.47 -18.91
N GLN A 239 -10.74 13.90 -19.42
CA GLN A 239 -10.73 12.52 -19.92
C GLN A 239 -11.01 11.52 -18.79
N ILE A 240 -10.38 11.69 -17.62
CA ILE A 240 -10.62 10.86 -16.43
C ILE A 240 -12.10 10.92 -16.01
N GLN A 241 -12.67 12.13 -15.93
CA GLN A 241 -14.09 12.31 -15.58
C GLN A 241 -15.03 11.65 -16.60
N ALA A 242 -14.75 11.82 -17.89
CA ALA A 242 -15.56 11.22 -18.96
C ALA A 242 -15.47 9.68 -18.95
N LEU A 243 -14.29 9.11 -18.73
CA LEU A 243 -14.08 7.66 -18.59
C LEU A 243 -14.80 7.10 -17.36
N GLN A 244 -14.73 7.79 -16.21
CA GLN A 244 -15.47 7.40 -15.00
C GLN A 244 -16.98 7.37 -15.24
N ASN A 245 -17.52 8.38 -15.93
CA ASN A 245 -18.92 8.42 -16.30
C ASN A 245 -19.30 7.24 -17.23
N LEU A 246 -18.50 7.01 -18.28
CA LEU A 246 -18.71 5.87 -19.19
C LEU A 246 -18.75 4.52 -18.47
N ILE A 247 -17.82 4.29 -17.54
CA ILE A 247 -17.74 3.05 -16.76
C ILE A 247 -18.92 2.91 -15.79
N SER A 248 -19.46 4.03 -15.29
CA SER A 248 -20.66 4.02 -14.45
C SER A 248 -21.92 3.62 -15.23
N ILE A 249 -22.01 4.02 -16.50
CA ILE A 249 -23.10 3.66 -17.41
C ILE A 249 -22.95 2.19 -17.86
N ASN A 250 -21.74 1.79 -18.25
CA ASN A 250 -21.44 0.41 -18.66
C ASN A 250 -20.18 -0.12 -17.96
N PRO A 251 -20.34 -0.94 -16.91
CA PRO A 251 -19.21 -1.52 -16.19
C PRO A 251 -18.37 -2.54 -16.98
N ASN A 252 -18.79 -2.98 -18.18
CA ASN A 252 -18.07 -4.02 -18.94
C ASN A 252 -17.03 -3.47 -19.93
N LEU A 253 -16.77 -2.16 -19.91
CA LEU A 253 -15.80 -1.46 -20.75
C LEU A 253 -14.35 -1.70 -20.30
N SER A 254 -13.70 -2.76 -20.79
CA SER A 254 -12.34 -3.14 -20.37
C SER A 254 -11.26 -2.15 -20.81
N GLN A 255 -11.36 -1.62 -22.04
CA GLN A 255 -10.40 -0.68 -22.59
C GLN A 255 -10.43 0.65 -21.83
N GLU A 256 -11.63 1.18 -21.59
CA GLU A 256 -11.83 2.45 -20.88
C GLU A 256 -11.37 2.37 -19.42
N LYS A 257 -11.52 1.20 -18.78
CA LYS A 257 -10.93 0.95 -17.46
C LYS A 257 -9.40 0.99 -17.49
N ALA A 258 -8.79 0.41 -18.52
CA ALA A 258 -7.34 0.43 -18.69
C ALA A 258 -6.83 1.85 -18.95
N ASP A 259 -7.52 2.61 -19.81
CA ASP A 259 -7.20 4.01 -20.09
C ASP A 259 -7.37 4.90 -18.86
N LEU A 260 -8.44 4.71 -18.08
CA LEU A 260 -8.64 5.41 -16.81
C LEU A 260 -7.48 5.13 -15.84
N ALA A 261 -7.10 3.86 -15.67
CA ALA A 261 -6.01 3.48 -14.77
C ALA A 261 -4.66 4.08 -15.22
N ARG A 262 -4.40 4.08 -16.54
CA ARG A 262 -3.20 4.68 -17.13
C ARG A 262 -3.15 6.19 -16.89
N LEU A 263 -4.20 6.92 -17.24
CA LEU A 263 -4.26 8.38 -17.06
C LEU A 263 -4.18 8.78 -15.58
N GLN A 264 -4.85 8.05 -14.69
CA GLN A 264 -4.70 8.25 -13.25
C GLN A 264 -3.26 7.99 -12.76
N GLY A 265 -2.57 7.01 -13.35
CA GLY A 265 -1.15 6.76 -13.12
C GLY A 265 -0.28 7.93 -13.55
N GLU A 266 -0.51 8.48 -14.74
CA GLU A 266 0.21 9.65 -15.27
C GLU A 266 0.03 10.89 -14.39
N VAL A 267 -1.20 11.18 -13.96
CA VAL A 267 -1.49 12.29 -13.03
C VAL A 267 -0.76 12.11 -11.71
N ARG A 268 -0.78 10.90 -11.13
CA ARG A 268 -0.04 10.62 -9.88
C ARG A 268 1.47 10.80 -10.04
N GLN A 269 2.03 10.35 -11.17
CA GLN A 269 3.47 10.52 -11.44
C GLN A 269 3.85 11.98 -11.66
N ALA A 270 3.03 12.75 -12.39
CA ALA A 270 3.26 14.17 -12.60
C ALA A 270 3.22 14.96 -11.28
N GLU A 271 2.22 14.67 -10.43
CA GLU A 271 2.13 15.31 -9.11
C GLU A 271 3.31 14.94 -8.22
N PHE A 272 3.71 13.66 -8.21
CA PHE A 272 4.92 13.23 -7.51
C PHE A 272 6.17 13.98 -7.99
N ALA A 273 6.37 14.09 -9.30
CA ALA A 273 7.52 14.82 -9.87
C ALA A 273 7.50 16.30 -9.48
N ARG A 274 6.32 16.93 -9.48
CA ARG A 274 6.14 18.32 -9.03
C ARG A 274 6.50 18.49 -7.55
N LEU A 275 6.02 17.60 -6.68
CA LEU A 275 6.33 17.62 -5.25
C LEU A 275 7.82 17.39 -4.98
N MET A 276 8.45 16.47 -5.72
CA MET A 276 9.90 16.26 -5.65
C MET A 276 10.67 17.51 -6.09
N ALA A 277 10.24 18.19 -7.15
CA ALA A 277 10.87 19.45 -7.57
C ALA A 277 10.74 20.55 -6.51
N VAL A 278 9.57 20.69 -5.88
CA VAL A 278 9.36 21.61 -4.76
C VAL A 278 10.27 21.27 -3.58
N ALA A 279 10.39 19.98 -3.24
CA ALA A 279 11.29 19.52 -2.18
C ALA A 279 12.75 19.87 -2.47
N LEU A 280 13.20 19.68 -3.71
CA LEU A 280 14.57 19.97 -4.13
C LEU A 280 14.87 21.46 -4.07
N VAL A 281 13.98 22.31 -4.58
CA VAL A 281 14.12 23.78 -4.49
C VAL A 281 14.15 24.26 -3.04
N ALA A 282 13.27 23.73 -2.18
CA ALA A 282 13.26 24.06 -0.77
C ALA A 282 14.56 23.63 -0.08
N TYR A 283 15.06 22.43 -0.39
CA TYR A 283 16.32 21.91 0.10
C TYR A 283 17.51 22.80 -0.33
N ASP A 284 17.60 23.16 -1.61
CA ASP A 284 18.67 24.02 -2.15
C ASP A 284 18.64 25.43 -1.54
N SER A 285 17.45 25.94 -1.21
CA SER A 285 17.30 27.23 -0.50
C SER A 285 17.61 27.16 1.00
N GLY A 286 17.93 25.98 1.54
CA GLY A 286 18.18 25.75 2.96
C GLY A 286 16.91 25.72 3.83
N ASN A 287 15.73 25.72 3.23
CA ASN A 287 14.45 25.60 3.93
C ASN A 287 14.08 24.13 4.13
N THR A 288 14.71 23.53 5.14
CA THR A 288 14.53 22.12 5.52
C THR A 288 13.06 21.76 5.80
N ASP A 289 12.33 22.62 6.50
CA ASP A 289 10.96 22.30 6.92
C ASP A 289 10.02 22.19 5.71
N SER A 290 10.13 23.13 4.76
CA SER A 290 9.37 23.07 3.51
C SER A 290 9.79 21.88 2.65
N ALA A 291 11.08 21.51 2.63
CA ALA A 291 11.54 20.33 1.91
C ALA A 291 10.94 19.04 2.47
N LEU A 292 10.96 18.88 3.80
CA LEU A 292 10.38 17.72 4.48
C LEU A 292 8.86 17.65 4.32
N GLN A 293 8.16 18.79 4.33
CA GLN A 293 6.72 18.83 4.07
C GLN A 293 6.40 18.38 2.64
N ALA A 294 7.11 18.89 1.64
CA ALA A 294 6.93 18.46 0.25
C ALA A 294 7.22 16.96 0.06
N LEU A 295 8.25 16.43 0.72
CA LEU A 295 8.55 15.01 0.74
C LEU A 295 7.48 14.15 1.43
N ASN A 296 6.80 14.68 2.45
CA ASN A 296 5.69 13.98 3.10
C ASN A 296 4.50 13.86 2.16
N GLU A 297 4.17 14.91 1.42
CA GLU A 297 3.11 14.87 0.41
C GLU A 297 3.50 13.97 -0.78
N ALA A 298 4.77 13.98 -1.20
CA ALA A 298 5.28 13.09 -2.24
C ALA A 298 5.14 11.62 -1.84
N ASP A 299 5.45 11.27 -0.59
CA ASP A 299 5.32 9.91 -0.05
C ASP A 299 3.86 9.44 0.03
N LYS A 300 2.91 10.33 0.34
CA LYS A 300 1.48 10.01 0.26
C LYS A 300 1.01 9.72 -1.17
N THR A 301 1.64 10.36 -2.16
CA THR A 301 1.30 10.23 -3.58
C THR A 301 1.89 8.95 -4.19
N VAL A 302 3.16 8.67 -3.90
CA VAL A 302 3.86 7.45 -4.31
C VAL A 302 4.59 6.86 -3.10
N PRO A 303 3.93 5.94 -2.37
CA PRO A 303 4.51 5.35 -1.16
C PRO A 303 5.79 4.56 -1.43
N ASN A 304 6.71 4.57 -0.47
CA ASN A 304 7.98 3.82 -0.51
C ASN A 304 8.89 4.20 -1.69
N SER A 305 8.85 5.46 -2.11
CA SER A 305 9.74 5.97 -3.16
C SER A 305 11.19 6.05 -2.67
N ALA A 306 12.11 5.39 -3.40
CA ALA A 306 13.53 5.45 -3.13
C ALA A 306 14.07 6.90 -3.17
N ALA A 307 13.58 7.72 -4.11
CA ALA A 307 13.99 9.11 -4.25
C ALA A 307 13.60 9.97 -3.03
N VAL A 308 12.43 9.71 -2.43
CA VAL A 308 12.01 10.36 -1.19
C VAL A 308 12.92 9.95 -0.03
N SER A 309 13.18 8.65 0.12
CA SER A 309 14.05 8.13 1.18
C SER A 309 15.48 8.69 1.08
N GLU A 310 16.04 8.74 -0.12
CA GLU A 310 17.39 9.25 -0.37
C GLU A 310 17.51 10.73 -0.02
N LEU A 311 16.58 11.57 -0.50
CA LEU A 311 16.63 13.01 -0.19
C LEU A 311 16.42 13.28 1.31
N ARG A 312 15.54 12.53 1.99
CA ARG A 312 15.39 12.63 3.45
C ARG A 312 16.69 12.30 4.18
N GLN A 313 17.38 11.25 3.75
CA GLN A 313 18.64 10.84 4.36
C GLN A 313 19.74 11.89 4.17
N GLN A 314 19.82 12.49 2.98
CA GLN A 314 20.73 13.59 2.69
C GLN A 314 20.44 14.81 3.58
N ILE A 315 19.18 15.25 3.64
CA ILE A 315 18.73 16.35 4.52
C ILE A 315 19.12 16.06 5.97
N SER A 316 18.86 14.84 6.46
CA SER A 316 19.16 14.45 7.84
C SER A 316 20.66 14.55 8.15
N THR A 317 21.50 14.01 7.27
CA THR A 317 22.96 13.98 7.44
C THR A 317 23.55 15.40 7.42
N GLU A 318 23.08 16.25 6.51
CA GLU A 318 23.53 17.65 6.46
C GLU A 318 23.07 18.47 7.65
N ASN A 319 21.83 18.28 8.11
CA ASN A 319 21.35 18.95 9.31
C ASN A 319 22.16 18.54 10.54
N MET A 320 22.48 17.25 10.68
CA MET A 320 23.37 16.76 11.73
C MET A 320 24.76 17.41 11.66
N ALA A 321 25.33 17.53 10.46
CA ALA A 321 26.62 18.19 10.26
C ALA A 321 26.55 19.70 10.61
N LYS A 322 25.50 20.40 10.18
CA LYS A 322 25.28 21.83 10.49
C LYS A 322 25.09 22.06 11.99
N SER A 323 24.28 21.24 12.67
CA SER A 323 24.06 21.35 14.11
C SER A 323 25.33 21.06 14.90
N GLN A 324 26.11 20.06 14.49
CA GLN A 324 27.41 19.77 15.09
C GLN A 324 28.39 20.93 14.90
N ALA A 325 28.51 21.47 13.68
CA ALA A 325 29.37 22.62 13.40
C ALA A 325 28.97 23.86 14.21
N LYS A 326 27.66 24.11 14.38
CA LYS A 326 27.15 25.20 15.22
C LYS A 326 27.54 25.00 16.69
N LEU A 327 27.40 23.79 17.22
CA LEU A 327 27.79 23.46 18.60
C LEU A 327 29.29 23.68 18.81
N LEU A 328 30.13 23.20 17.90
CA LEU A 328 31.59 23.38 17.99
C LEU A 328 31.99 24.85 17.95
N ARG A 329 31.33 25.70 17.13
CA ARG A 329 31.56 27.14 17.16
C ARG A 329 31.17 27.78 18.50
N GLN A 330 30.06 27.35 19.10
CA GLN A 330 29.64 27.84 20.41
C GLN A 330 30.66 27.47 21.50
N ILE A 331 31.14 26.23 21.49
CA ILE A 331 32.22 25.75 22.36
C ILE A 331 33.49 26.61 22.18
N GLN A 332 33.89 26.88 20.94
CA GLN A 332 35.06 27.69 20.67
C GLN A 332 34.89 29.12 21.21
N MET A 333 33.71 29.71 21.09
CA MET A 333 33.41 31.03 21.67
C MET A 333 33.50 31.01 23.20
N THR A 334 32.94 29.99 23.87
CA THR A 334 33.00 29.90 25.34
C THR A 334 34.41 29.68 25.84
N GLN A 335 35.24 28.91 25.11
CA GLN A 335 36.66 28.76 25.40
C GLN A 335 37.42 30.09 25.26
N GLN A 336 37.16 30.86 24.20
CA GLN A 336 37.78 32.18 24.01
C GLN A 336 37.38 33.18 25.10
N LEU A 337 36.17 33.06 25.64
CA LEU A 337 35.68 33.85 26.75
C LEU A 337 36.13 33.30 28.12
N ASP A 338 36.90 32.22 28.15
CA ASP A 338 37.36 31.54 29.37
C ASP A 338 36.20 31.01 30.26
N ASP A 339 35.02 30.79 29.66
CA ASP A 339 33.84 30.21 30.30
C ASP A 339 33.85 28.69 30.20
N TRP A 340 34.64 28.07 31.08
CA TRP A 340 34.83 26.62 31.09
C TRP A 340 33.61 25.85 31.59
N GLN A 341 32.78 26.47 32.43
CA GLN A 341 31.55 25.85 32.93
C GLN A 341 30.54 25.66 31.78
N THR A 342 30.32 26.68 30.96
CA THR A 342 29.45 26.56 29.78
C THR A 342 30.08 25.66 28.73
N THR A 343 31.40 25.71 28.55
CA THR A 343 32.13 24.80 27.66
C THR A 343 31.89 23.33 28.03
N ALA A 344 32.00 22.98 29.32
CA ALA A 344 31.76 21.62 29.81
C ALA A 344 30.31 21.18 29.57
N LEU A 345 29.33 22.05 29.81
CA LEU A 345 27.90 21.77 29.57
C LEU A 345 27.61 21.54 28.07
N LEU A 346 28.14 22.39 27.20
CA LEU A 346 27.99 22.25 25.74
C LEU A 346 28.67 20.98 25.22
N ALA A 347 29.88 20.68 25.70
CA ALA A 347 30.61 19.47 25.34
C ALA A 347 29.89 18.20 25.83
N GLN A 348 29.37 18.21 27.06
CA GLN A 348 28.58 17.10 27.61
C GLN A 348 27.32 16.84 26.77
N LYS A 349 26.56 17.89 26.45
CA LYS A 349 25.41 17.79 25.54
C LYS A 349 25.84 17.26 24.17
N GLY A 350 26.98 17.73 23.68
CA GLY A 350 27.58 17.28 22.44
C GLY A 350 27.92 15.79 22.41
N VAL A 351 28.56 15.27 23.46
CA VAL A 351 28.88 13.83 23.59
C VAL A 351 27.61 12.99 23.66
N GLN A 352 26.55 13.45 24.32
CA GLN A 352 25.27 12.75 24.33
C GLN A 352 24.64 12.66 22.93
N GLN A 353 24.73 13.74 22.15
CA GLN A 353 24.14 13.80 20.81
C GLN A 353 25.03 13.15 19.73
N TYR A 354 26.34 13.20 19.89
CA TYR A 354 27.35 12.71 18.94
C TYR A 354 28.42 11.88 19.67
N PRO A 355 28.07 10.68 20.16
CA PRO A 355 28.96 9.89 21.04
C PRO A 355 30.28 9.50 20.39
N ASN A 356 30.34 9.40 19.05
CA ASN A 356 31.55 9.03 18.31
C ASN A 356 32.44 10.23 17.94
N ASN A 357 32.08 11.46 18.33
CA ASN A 357 32.90 12.64 18.05
C ASN A 357 34.00 12.80 19.11
N VAL A 358 35.24 12.47 18.74
CA VAL A 358 36.42 12.52 19.62
C VAL A 358 36.68 13.94 20.15
N SER A 359 36.56 14.97 19.30
CA SER A 359 36.81 16.35 19.72
C SER A 359 35.86 16.83 20.82
N LEU A 360 34.60 16.37 20.83
CA LEU A 360 33.65 16.69 21.91
C LEU A 360 34.01 15.98 23.22
N GLN A 361 34.49 14.73 23.15
CA GLN A 361 34.96 13.98 24.33
C GLN A 361 36.22 14.63 24.94
N GLU A 362 37.17 15.01 24.08
CA GLU A 362 38.39 15.72 24.48
C GLU A 362 38.06 17.07 25.10
N THR A 363 37.16 17.84 24.48
CA THR A 363 36.69 19.13 25.01
C THR A 363 36.07 18.98 26.40
N LEU A 364 35.21 17.97 26.60
CA LEU A 364 34.60 17.72 27.90
C LEU A 364 35.65 17.40 28.96
N THR A 365 36.59 16.52 28.64
CA THR A 365 37.69 16.16 29.54
C THR A 365 38.54 17.38 29.90
N LEU A 366 38.98 18.13 28.88
CA LEU A 366 39.76 19.35 29.05
C LEU A 366 39.04 20.37 29.92
N SER A 367 37.76 20.65 29.64
CA SER A 367 36.99 21.65 30.40
C SER A 367 36.86 21.28 31.88
N ASN A 368 36.63 20.00 32.19
CA ASN A 368 36.59 19.52 33.56
C ASN A 368 37.95 19.67 34.26
N THR A 369 39.04 19.33 33.57
CA THR A 369 40.41 19.48 34.12
C THR A 369 40.75 20.95 34.38
N VAL A 370 40.41 21.87 33.46
CA VAL A 370 40.63 23.30 33.67
C VAL A 370 39.84 23.78 34.88
N MET A 371 38.56 23.45 34.98
CA MET A 371 37.72 23.85 36.13
C MET A 371 38.20 23.28 37.45
N GLU A 372 38.62 22.01 37.49
CA GLU A 372 39.17 21.39 38.70
C GLU A 372 40.47 22.08 39.12
N THR A 373 41.34 22.42 38.16
CA THR A 373 42.60 23.13 38.41
C THR A 373 42.33 24.54 38.90
N GLN A 374 41.43 25.29 38.25
CA GLN A 374 41.01 26.63 38.68
C GLN A 374 40.46 26.61 40.11
N ASN A 375 39.57 25.67 40.43
CA ASN A 375 39.03 25.51 41.77
C ASN A 375 40.11 25.17 42.80
N THR A 376 41.08 24.34 42.43
CA THR A 376 42.19 23.96 43.30
C THR A 376 43.09 25.15 43.62
N LEU A 377 43.50 25.92 42.61
CA LEU A 377 44.30 27.13 42.82
C LEU A 377 43.53 28.18 43.60
N GLN A 378 42.24 28.37 43.31
CA GLN A 378 41.39 29.31 44.04
C GLN A 378 41.27 28.94 45.53
N LYS A 379 41.14 27.65 45.87
CA LYS A 379 41.09 27.19 47.28
C LYS A 379 42.40 27.46 48.02
N ILE A 380 43.55 27.34 47.34
CA ILE A 380 44.85 27.68 47.94
C ILE A 380 44.95 29.19 48.16
N LEU A 381 44.56 29.98 47.15
CA LEU A 381 44.57 31.44 47.19
C LEU A 381 43.59 32.03 48.23
N ALA A 382 42.54 31.31 48.59
CA ALA A 382 41.56 31.73 49.60
C ALA A 382 42.12 31.69 51.04
N ALA A 383 43.21 30.98 51.30
CA ALA A 383 43.83 30.85 52.62
C ALA A 383 45.37 30.96 52.54
N PRO A 384 45.91 32.12 52.10
CA PRO A 384 47.33 32.29 51.78
C PRO A 384 48.24 32.10 53.01
N GLU A 385 47.75 32.35 54.23
CA GLU A 385 48.49 32.14 55.47
C GLU A 385 48.90 30.68 55.70
N ARG A 386 48.18 29.72 55.11
CA ARG A 386 48.51 28.29 55.22
C ARG A 386 49.78 27.93 54.45
N LEU A 387 50.23 28.79 53.53
CA LEU A 387 51.49 28.62 52.79
C LEU A 387 52.73 28.86 53.67
N ALA A 388 52.56 29.21 54.95
CA ALA A 388 53.64 29.15 55.93
C ALA A 388 54.07 27.70 56.24
N ASP A 389 53.18 26.72 56.05
CA ASP A 389 53.50 25.29 56.21
C ASP A 389 54.22 24.73 54.96
N GLU A 390 55.34 24.03 55.17
CA GLU A 390 56.17 23.48 54.08
C GLU A 390 55.43 22.44 53.22
N ASN A 391 54.55 21.62 53.81
CA ASN A 391 53.80 20.62 53.05
C ASN A 391 52.77 21.30 52.14
N ILE A 392 52.13 22.37 52.63
CA ILE A 392 51.16 23.14 51.84
C ILE A 392 51.86 23.90 50.71
N ARG A 393 53.07 24.46 50.95
CA ARG A 393 53.88 25.05 49.86
C ARG A 393 54.25 24.04 48.79
N ARG A 394 54.73 22.86 49.20
CA ARG A 394 55.10 21.80 48.25
C ARG A 394 53.90 21.37 47.42
N TYR A 395 52.75 21.22 48.05
CA TYR A 395 51.48 20.94 47.36
C TYR A 395 51.13 22.06 46.37
N ALA A 396 51.19 23.33 46.77
CA ALA A 396 50.90 24.46 45.89
C ALA A 396 51.84 24.53 44.68
N LYS A 397 53.15 24.30 44.87
CA LYS A 397 54.12 24.21 43.77
C LYS A 397 53.81 23.07 42.80
N ALA A 398 53.40 21.91 43.32
CA ALA A 398 52.99 20.78 42.48
C ALA A 398 51.72 21.11 41.66
N GLN A 399 50.73 21.81 42.26
CA GLN A 399 49.53 22.23 41.53
C GLN A 399 49.84 23.28 40.45
N LEU A 400 50.78 24.20 40.68
CA LEU A 400 51.26 25.14 39.65
C LEU A 400 51.92 24.42 38.48
N GLN A 401 52.72 23.38 38.76
CA GLN A 401 53.33 22.56 37.72
C GLN A 401 52.26 21.78 36.91
N ASN A 402 51.24 21.24 37.58
CA ASN A 402 50.12 20.57 36.90
C ASN A 402 49.30 21.54 36.03
N ALA A 403 49.21 22.81 36.41
CA ALA A 403 48.48 23.83 35.67
C ALA A 403 49.23 24.33 34.42
N GLU A 404 50.54 24.10 34.31
CA GLU A 404 51.43 24.72 33.32
C GLU A 404 50.95 24.51 31.87
N SER A 405 50.53 23.30 31.52
CA SER A 405 50.03 22.95 30.18
C SER A 405 48.68 23.59 29.85
N LEU A 406 47.95 24.08 30.85
CA LEU A 406 46.61 24.66 30.73
C LEU A 406 46.62 26.19 30.73
N LEU A 407 47.74 26.83 31.09
CA LEU A 407 47.83 28.29 31.22
C LEU A 407 47.59 29.02 29.90
N ALA A 408 48.05 28.45 28.78
CA ALA A 408 47.84 29.02 27.45
C ALA A 408 46.37 28.93 26.99
N LEU A 409 45.59 28.03 27.61
CA LEU A 409 44.20 27.79 27.27
C LEU A 409 43.26 28.65 28.11
N SER A 410 43.60 28.91 29.37
CA SER A 410 42.75 29.66 30.31
C SER A 410 43.42 30.90 30.87
N ALA A 411 42.84 32.08 30.57
CA ALA A 411 43.31 33.37 31.07
C ALA A 411 43.14 33.48 32.60
N THR A 412 42.02 33.01 33.15
CA THR A 412 41.78 32.97 34.60
C THR A 412 42.79 32.07 35.29
N LEU A 413 43.10 30.90 34.72
CA LEU A 413 44.08 30.00 35.30
C LEU A 413 45.50 30.57 35.24
N ALA A 414 45.86 31.25 34.15
CA ALA A 414 47.11 31.99 34.04
C ALA A 414 47.21 33.08 35.13
N GLN A 415 46.13 33.84 35.33
CA GLN A 415 46.08 34.89 36.37
C GLN A 415 46.18 34.31 37.78
N GLN A 416 45.44 33.23 38.08
CA GLN A 416 45.52 32.53 39.37
C GLN A 416 46.93 31.97 39.62
N SER A 417 47.56 31.41 38.59
CA SER A 417 48.92 30.87 38.69
C SER A 417 49.95 31.96 38.93
N GLN A 418 49.84 33.09 38.24
CA GLN A 418 50.70 34.26 38.48
C GLN A 418 50.51 34.80 39.89
N THR A 419 49.27 34.91 40.36
CA THR A 419 48.94 35.38 41.71
C THR A 419 49.51 34.43 42.78
N LEU A 420 49.33 33.12 42.61
CA LEU A 420 49.85 32.13 43.56
C LEU A 420 51.38 32.10 43.58
N ASN A 421 52.04 32.26 42.43
CA ASN A 421 53.51 32.41 42.38
C ASN A 421 53.98 33.64 43.15
N ALA A 422 53.30 34.78 43.04
CA ALA A 422 53.62 35.99 43.80
C ALA A 422 53.44 35.78 45.31
N VAL A 423 52.33 35.17 45.74
CA VAL A 423 52.08 34.85 47.15
C VAL A 423 53.11 33.85 47.68
N LEU A 424 53.49 32.83 46.91
CA LEU A 424 54.54 31.88 47.29
C LEU A 424 55.90 32.56 47.44
N ALA A 425 56.23 33.51 46.56
CA ALA A 425 57.47 34.29 46.67
C ALA A 425 57.49 35.14 47.95
N GLU A 426 56.37 35.79 48.30
CA GLU A 426 56.24 36.56 49.54
C GLU A 426 56.37 35.65 50.78
N GLN A 427 55.73 34.48 50.78
CA GLN A 427 55.75 33.54 51.90
C GLN A 427 57.04 32.72 52.04
N THR A 428 58.00 32.87 51.11
CA THR A 428 59.31 32.20 51.17
C THR A 428 60.48 33.17 51.28
N ALA A 429 60.23 34.48 51.22
CA ALA A 429 61.24 35.51 51.40
C ALA A 429 61.82 35.45 52.84
N PRO A 430 63.15 35.27 53.01
CA PRO A 430 63.75 35.22 54.33
C PRO A 430 63.60 36.55 55.08
N ILE A 431 63.07 36.51 56.31
CA ILE A 431 62.96 37.65 57.22
C ILE A 431 64.09 37.58 58.24
N THR A 432 64.82 38.68 58.37
CA THR A 432 65.89 38.82 59.35
C THR A 432 65.31 39.06 60.74
N ILE A 433 65.71 38.22 61.70
CA ILE A 433 65.31 38.29 63.10
C ILE A 433 66.57 38.44 63.93
N THR A 434 66.54 39.33 64.92
CA THR A 434 67.63 39.52 65.86
C THR A 434 67.32 38.82 67.17
N VAL A 435 68.12 37.84 67.57
CA VAL A 435 68.00 37.18 68.87
C VAL A 435 69.08 37.70 69.81
N ARG A 436 68.70 38.10 71.03
CA ARG A 436 69.64 38.54 72.07
C ARG A 436 69.52 37.65 73.31
N SER A 437 70.65 37.43 73.97
CA SER A 437 70.74 36.61 75.19
C SER A 437 71.92 37.04 76.06
N ASP A 438 72.09 36.38 77.20
CA ASP A 438 73.06 36.73 78.25
C ASP A 438 74.48 36.15 78.02
N ASN A 439 74.71 35.54 76.84
CA ASN A 439 75.92 34.79 76.50
C ASN A 439 76.26 33.62 77.46
N ARG A 440 75.33 33.20 78.32
CA ARG A 440 75.49 32.06 79.24
C ARG A 440 74.47 30.96 78.95
N SER A 441 73.28 31.31 78.49
CA SER A 441 72.29 30.39 77.97
C SER A 441 72.61 29.95 76.55
N SER A 442 72.54 28.63 76.30
CA SER A 442 72.62 28.06 74.97
C SER A 442 71.25 28.14 74.29
N LEU A 443 71.19 28.83 73.14
CA LEU A 443 69.97 29.03 72.38
C LEU A 443 69.82 28.03 71.23
N SER A 444 68.57 27.67 70.92
CA SER A 444 68.20 26.89 69.75
C SER A 444 66.80 27.29 69.25
N VAL A 445 66.53 27.02 67.98
CA VAL A 445 65.21 27.20 67.38
C VAL A 445 64.71 25.84 66.93
N GLN A 446 63.53 25.45 67.42
CA GLN A 446 62.92 24.17 67.08
C GLN A 446 62.68 24.08 65.56
N GLY A 447 63.19 23.01 64.94
CA GLY A 447 63.08 22.78 63.50
C GLY A 447 64.10 23.53 62.61
N VAL A 448 64.94 24.39 63.17
CA VAL A 448 65.98 25.12 62.41
C VAL A 448 67.39 24.74 62.85
N GLY A 449 67.69 24.70 64.16
CA GLY A 449 69.01 24.32 64.67
C GLY A 449 69.45 25.02 65.95
N LYS A 450 70.69 24.71 66.39
CA LYS A 450 71.30 25.30 67.60
C LYS A 450 72.11 26.55 67.24
N MET A 451 71.94 27.62 68.03
CA MET A 451 72.67 28.89 67.87
C MET A 451 73.85 29.03 68.83
N GLY A 452 73.86 28.24 69.92
CA GLY A 452 74.90 28.29 70.95
C GLY A 452 74.71 29.45 71.94
N GLN A 453 75.77 29.81 72.65
CA GLN A 453 75.81 30.98 73.53
C GLN A 453 76.15 32.22 72.70
N VAL A 454 75.28 33.22 72.75
CA VAL A 454 75.43 34.46 71.98
C VAL A 454 74.93 35.64 72.80
N THR A 455 75.56 36.81 72.64
CA THR A 455 74.99 38.07 73.13
C THR A 455 73.94 38.61 72.16
N GLN A 456 74.25 38.53 70.86
CA GLN A 456 73.36 38.92 69.77
C GLN A 456 73.67 38.09 68.52
N ARG A 457 72.64 37.58 67.84
CA ARG A 457 72.80 36.89 66.56
C ARG A 457 71.61 37.18 65.66
N THR A 458 71.88 37.44 64.39
CA THR A 458 70.85 37.55 63.35
C THR A 458 70.63 36.20 62.69
N LEU A 459 69.38 35.89 62.38
CA LEU A 459 68.96 34.69 61.67
C LEU A 459 67.93 35.08 60.60
N ASN A 460 67.94 34.36 59.49
CA ASN A 460 67.00 34.55 58.40
C ASN A 460 66.03 33.38 58.41
N LEU A 461 64.77 33.63 58.79
CA LEU A 461 63.71 32.63 58.79
C LEU A 461 62.64 33.02 57.79
N ALA A 462 62.06 32.02 57.11
CA ALA A 462 60.85 32.27 56.34
C ALA A 462 59.69 32.70 57.27
N PRO A 463 58.64 33.35 56.75
CA PRO A 463 57.40 33.57 57.49
C PRO A 463 56.88 32.28 58.11
N GLY A 464 56.54 32.31 59.39
CA GLY A 464 56.13 31.11 60.13
C GLY A 464 56.15 31.27 61.65
N THR A 465 55.70 30.24 62.36
CA THR A 465 55.72 30.21 63.83
C THR A 465 56.88 29.36 64.30
N TYR A 466 57.79 29.95 65.09
CA TYR A 466 59.00 29.30 65.57
C TYR A 466 59.03 29.29 67.10
N VAL A 467 59.59 28.22 67.66
CA VAL A 467 59.81 28.10 69.11
C VAL A 467 61.30 28.26 69.39
N PHE A 468 61.65 29.36 70.04
CA PHE A 468 63.00 29.63 70.53
C PHE A 468 63.15 29.00 71.92
N ILE A 469 64.25 28.29 72.14
CA ILE A 469 64.52 27.53 73.36
C ILE A 469 65.88 27.97 73.92
N ALA A 470 65.88 28.42 75.17
CA ALA A 470 67.09 28.72 75.93
C ALA A 470 67.32 27.63 77.00
N GLN A 471 68.53 27.09 77.04
CA GLN A 471 68.94 26.07 78.00
C GLN A 471 70.25 26.45 78.67
N ARG A 472 70.30 26.29 79.99
CA ARG A 472 71.52 26.48 80.79
C ARG A 472 71.54 25.46 81.92
N GLN A 473 72.68 24.82 82.13
CA GLN A 473 72.82 23.80 83.17
C GLN A 473 72.57 24.41 84.56
N GLY A 474 71.68 23.79 85.35
CA GLY A 474 71.25 24.30 86.65
C GLY A 474 70.20 25.41 86.61
N TYR A 475 69.57 25.68 85.46
CA TYR A 475 68.52 26.68 85.28
C TYR A 475 67.33 26.11 84.50
N GLN A 476 66.14 26.67 84.70
CA GLN A 476 64.92 26.24 84.02
C GLN A 476 65.00 26.56 82.51
N THR A 477 64.54 25.63 81.67
CA THR A 477 64.48 25.84 80.21
C THR A 477 63.34 26.79 79.87
N LYS A 478 63.66 27.88 79.16
CA LYS A 478 62.66 28.86 78.70
C LYS A 478 62.33 28.61 77.24
N ARG A 479 61.04 28.64 76.91
CA ARG A 479 60.53 28.50 75.53
C ARG A 479 59.71 29.72 75.18
N GLN A 480 59.94 30.29 74.00
CA GLN A 480 59.18 31.43 73.49
C GLN A 480 58.73 31.15 72.06
N THR A 481 57.43 31.18 71.86
CA THR A 481 56.82 31.07 70.53
C THR A 481 56.76 32.45 69.89
N VAL A 482 57.34 32.59 68.71
CA VAL A 482 57.41 33.84 67.96
C VAL A 482 56.82 33.62 66.58
N LYS A 483 55.87 34.47 66.19
CA LYS A 483 55.31 34.49 64.85
C LYS A 483 56.13 35.45 63.98
N VAL A 484 56.81 34.89 62.99
CA VAL A 484 57.61 35.60 62.01
C VAL A 484 56.70 36.01 60.86
N VAL A 485 56.54 37.32 60.68
CA VAL A 485 55.69 37.92 59.63
C VAL A 485 56.47 38.97 58.85
N PRO A 486 56.17 39.17 57.54
CA PRO A 486 56.87 40.16 56.72
C PRO A 486 56.73 41.60 57.23
N ASN A 487 57.68 42.46 56.85
CA ASN A 487 57.67 43.92 57.07
C ASN A 487 57.64 44.39 58.54
N ILE A 488 58.08 43.55 59.48
CA ILE A 488 58.24 43.90 60.89
C ILE A 488 59.63 43.49 61.35
N ASP A 489 60.36 44.39 62.01
CA ASP A 489 61.62 44.06 62.67
C ASP A 489 61.34 43.25 63.94
N ILE A 490 61.76 41.98 63.94
CA ILE A 490 61.49 41.05 65.04
C ILE A 490 62.76 40.89 65.87
N VAL A 491 62.65 41.28 67.15
CA VAL A 491 63.71 41.08 68.15
C VAL A 491 63.20 40.09 69.21
N VAL A 492 63.99 39.06 69.49
CA VAL A 492 63.67 38.01 70.46
C VAL A 492 64.70 38.02 71.58
N ASP A 493 64.26 38.39 72.77
CA ASP A 493 65.09 38.42 73.99
C ASP A 493 64.81 37.16 74.83
N LEU A 494 65.79 36.25 74.91
CA LEU A 494 65.61 34.97 75.59
C LEU A 494 66.85 34.57 76.39
N ALA A 495 66.72 34.43 77.71
CA ALA A 495 67.77 33.96 78.61
C ALA A 495 67.17 33.09 79.74
N CYS A 496 67.98 32.24 80.36
CA CYS A 496 67.58 31.46 81.52
C CYS A 496 67.83 32.27 82.79
N ASP A 497 66.75 32.78 83.39
CA ASP A 497 66.73 33.69 84.53
C ASP A 497 66.45 32.99 85.88
N GLU A 498 65.88 31.79 85.86
CA GLU A 498 65.48 31.02 87.06
C GLU A 498 66.37 29.79 87.30
N ARG A 499 66.98 29.68 88.49
CA ARG A 499 67.86 28.57 88.88
C ARG A 499 67.03 27.39 89.41
N ILE A 500 67.42 26.17 89.05
CA ILE A 500 66.81 24.91 89.54
C ILE A 500 67.40 24.54 90.90
#